data_AF-C1MXK6-F1
#
_entry.id   AF-C1MXK6-F1
#
_cell.length_a   1.000
_cell.length_b   1.000
_cell.length_c   1.000
_cell.angle_alpha   90.00
_cell.angle_beta   90.00
_cell.angle_gamma   90.00
#
_symmetry.space_group_name_H-M   'P 1'
#
loop_
_entity.id
_entity.type
_entity.pdbx_description
1 polymer ?
#
loop_
_entity_poly.entity_id
_entity_poly.type
_entity_poly.pdbx_seq_one_letter_code
_entity_poly.pdbx_strand_id
1 'polypeptide(L)'
;ARWTVRFLRSNVPIVPLCVAYVVMLVASWSPDTLSLMMPGSLEAGISDGFNPQYFPKLDGIMTLLSRRVTAASAWLHLMCINFFVGKHATIRALREGIPVWHTLALTLLTGPLGLCSHWVTRAVL
;
A
#
# COMPACT_ATOMS: atom_id res chain seq x y z
N ALA A 1 3.67 17.79 21.86
CA ALA A 1 2.98 18.15 20.59
C ALA A 1 3.92 18.72 19.52
N ARG A 2 4.66 19.81 19.77
CA ARG A 2 5.45 20.53 18.76
C ARG A 2 6.49 19.68 18.00
N TRP A 3 7.18 18.78 18.71
CA TRP A 3 8.15 17.84 18.12
C TRP A 3 7.51 16.81 17.19
N THR A 4 6.36 16.24 17.59
CA THR A 4 5.59 15.28 16.78
C THR A 4 5.17 15.90 15.45
N VAL A 5 4.71 17.16 15.46
CA VAL A 5 4.32 17.87 14.23
C VAL A 5 5.51 18.16 13.33
N ARG A 6 6.64 18.57 13.90
CA ARG A 6 7.88 18.81 13.14
C ARG A 6 8.39 17.51 12.51
N PHE A 7 8.37 16.42 13.27
CA PHE A 7 8.76 15.09 12.80
C PHE A 7 7.83 14.58 11.69
N LEU A 8 6.51 14.66 11.88
CA LEU A 8 5.53 14.27 10.87
C LEU A 8 5.59 15.12 9.62
N ARG A 9 5.91 16.41 9.70
CA ARG A 9 6.10 17.25 8.50
C ARG A 9 7.33 16.86 7.70
N SER A 10 8.36 16.30 8.33
CA SER A 10 9.54 15.80 7.65
C SER A 10 9.24 14.50 6.87
N ASN A 11 9.96 14.28 5.77
CA ASN A 11 9.93 13.00 5.04
C ASN A 11 10.97 12.00 5.57
N VAL A 12 11.88 12.43 6.44
CA VAL A 12 12.89 11.55 7.06
C VAL A 12 12.32 10.25 7.66
N PRO A 13 11.14 10.25 8.33
CA PRO A 13 10.63 9.02 8.94
C PRO A 13 10.19 7.94 7.96
N ILE A 14 9.76 8.31 6.75
CA ILE A 14 9.28 7.34 5.74
C ILE A 14 10.43 6.79 4.89
N VAL A 15 11.55 7.51 4.79
CA VAL A 15 12.73 7.11 4.01
C VAL A 15 13.24 5.69 4.34
N PRO A 16 13.52 5.30 5.60
CA PRO A 16 14.03 3.96 5.88
C PRO A 16 13.04 2.87 5.47
N LEU A 17 11.73 3.14 5.58
CA LEU A 17 10.68 2.21 5.18
C LEU A 17 10.61 2.06 3.66
N CYS A 18 10.74 3.16 2.91
CA CYS A 18 10.83 3.13 1.45
C CYS A 18 12.08 2.42 0.96
N VAL A 19 13.24 2.66 1.60
CA VAL A 19 14.49 1.97 1.26
C VAL A 19 14.35 0.47 1.51
N ALA A 20 13.83 0.07 2.68
CA ALA A 20 13.58 -1.33 2.99
C ALA A 20 12.62 -1.97 1.98
N TYR A 21 11.54 -1.27 1.61
CA TYR A 21 10.59 -1.72 0.59
C TYR A 21 11.27 -1.96 -0.75
N VAL A 22 12.04 -0.99 -1.27
CA VAL A 22 12.72 -1.10 -2.56
C VAL A 22 13.73 -2.25 -2.54
N VAL A 23 14.51 -2.38 -1.47
CA VAL A 23 15.47 -3.49 -1.32
C VAL A 23 14.76 -4.84 -1.37
N MET A 24 13.68 -5.02 -0.61
CA MET A 24 12.95 -6.29 -0.63
C MET A 24 12.18 -6.52 -1.92
N LEU A 25 11.69 -5.46 -2.57
CA LEU A 25 11.06 -5.57 -3.88
C LEU A 25 12.05 -6.08 -4.92
N VAL A 26 13.22 -5.46 -5.02
CA VAL A 26 14.27 -5.89 -5.95
C VAL A 26 14.75 -7.29 -5.62
N ALA A 27 14.93 -7.62 -4.33
CA ALA A 27 15.29 -8.96 -3.89
C ALA A 27 14.19 -10.01 -4.14
N SER A 28 12.93 -9.59 -4.26
CA SER A 28 11.80 -10.49 -4.54
C SER A 28 11.67 -10.88 -6.01
N TRP A 29 12.38 -10.19 -6.91
CA TRP A 29 12.34 -10.51 -8.33
C TRP A 29 13.02 -11.84 -8.60
N SER A 30 12.27 -12.72 -9.25
CA SER A 30 12.73 -14.02 -9.72
C SER A 30 12.38 -14.21 -11.19
N PRO A 31 13.08 -15.09 -11.93
CA PRO A 31 12.84 -15.30 -13.36
C PRO A 31 11.40 -15.69 -13.70
N ASP A 32 10.71 -16.34 -12.76
CA ASP A 32 9.33 -16.78 -12.87
C ASP A 32 8.30 -15.76 -12.32
N THR A 33 8.73 -14.61 -11.80
CA THR A 33 7.80 -13.59 -11.26
C THR A 33 6.85 -13.10 -12.35
N LEU A 34 7.38 -12.78 -13.53
CA LEU A 34 6.58 -12.27 -14.66
C LEU A 34 5.65 -13.34 -15.23
N SER A 35 6.11 -14.60 -15.31
CA SER A 35 5.28 -15.69 -15.81
C SER A 35 4.16 -16.08 -14.84
N LEU A 36 4.39 -15.95 -13.53
CA LEU A 36 3.37 -16.17 -12.51
C LEU A 36 2.37 -15.00 -12.42
N MET A 37 2.84 -13.76 -12.60
CA MET A 37 2.01 -12.56 -12.51
C MET A 37 1.18 -12.32 -13.78
N MET A 38 1.69 -12.67 -14.96
CA MET A 38 1.01 -12.45 -16.24
C MET A 38 1.12 -13.71 -17.11
N PRO A 39 0.35 -14.77 -16.76
CA PRO A 39 0.45 -16.06 -17.44
C PRO A 39 -0.27 -16.06 -18.80
N GLY A 40 0.44 -15.69 -19.87
CA GLY A 40 -0.07 -15.79 -21.25
C GLY A 40 0.58 -14.80 -22.22
N SER A 41 0.09 -14.75 -23.46
CA SER A 41 0.44 -13.68 -24.42
C SER A 41 -0.73 -12.72 -24.61
N LEU A 42 -0.41 -11.46 -24.87
CA LEU A 42 -1.41 -10.44 -25.15
C LEU A 42 -2.17 -10.74 -26.45
N GLU A 43 -1.51 -11.36 -27.45
CA GLU A 43 -2.16 -11.77 -28.69
C GLU A 43 -3.22 -12.87 -28.46
N ALA A 44 -2.94 -13.86 -27.61
CA ALA A 44 -3.88 -14.93 -27.32
C ALA A 44 -5.11 -14.46 -26.53
N GLY A 45 -4.99 -13.34 -25.80
CA GLY A 45 -6.10 -12.78 -25.04
C GLY A 45 -7.09 -11.93 -25.84
N ILE A 46 -6.74 -11.59 -27.09
CA ILE A 46 -7.55 -10.74 -27.99
C ILE A 46 -8.08 -11.56 -29.19
N SER A 47 -7.53 -12.74 -29.46
CA SER A 47 -7.85 -13.52 -30.67
C SER A 47 -9.18 -14.28 -30.62
N ASP A 48 -9.63 -14.74 -29.45
CA ASP A 48 -10.87 -15.52 -29.29
C ASP A 48 -11.68 -15.02 -28.08
N GLY A 49 -12.60 -14.08 -28.32
CA GLY A 49 -13.46 -13.50 -27.27
C GLY A 49 -12.70 -12.72 -26.19
N PHE A 50 -13.39 -12.31 -25.13
CA PHE A 50 -12.73 -11.69 -23.97
C PHE A 50 -12.15 -12.78 -23.07
N ASN A 51 -10.94 -13.24 -23.40
CA ASN A 51 -10.18 -14.18 -22.57
C ASN A 51 -8.92 -13.47 -22.06
N PRO A 52 -8.94 -12.84 -20.88
CA PRO A 52 -7.80 -12.04 -20.41
C PRO A 52 -6.66 -12.95 -19.92
N GLN A 53 -5.87 -13.50 -20.86
CA GLN A 53 -4.66 -14.29 -20.58
C GLN A 53 -3.55 -13.46 -19.92
N TYR A 54 -3.60 -12.13 -19.98
CA TYR A 54 -2.60 -11.23 -19.39
C TYR A 54 -3.03 -10.67 -18.02
N PHE A 55 -3.89 -11.41 -17.30
CA PHE A 55 -4.37 -11.03 -15.98
C PHE A 55 -3.77 -11.93 -14.89
N PRO A 56 -3.34 -11.37 -13.75
CA PRO A 56 -2.85 -12.18 -12.64
C PRO A 56 -3.94 -13.13 -12.15
N LYS A 57 -3.62 -14.42 -12.15
CA LYS A 57 -4.48 -15.47 -11.60
C LYS A 57 -4.24 -15.61 -10.10
N LEU A 58 -5.28 -16.00 -9.36
CA LEU A 58 -5.21 -16.17 -7.92
C LEU A 58 -4.10 -17.14 -7.51
N ASP A 59 -3.91 -18.24 -8.25
CA ASP A 59 -2.84 -19.22 -7.98
C ASP A 59 -1.43 -18.62 -8.13
N GLY A 60 -1.24 -17.75 -9.15
CA GLY A 60 0.02 -17.03 -9.36
C GLY A 60 0.29 -16.06 -8.22
N ILE A 61 -0.72 -15.30 -7.80
CA ILE A 61 -0.64 -14.38 -6.65
C ILE A 61 -0.33 -15.17 -5.36
N MET A 62 -1.03 -16.27 -5.11
CA MET A 62 -0.81 -17.11 -3.93
C MET A 62 0.61 -17.69 -3.92
N THR A 63 1.10 -18.12 -5.07
CA THR A 63 2.48 -18.63 -5.22
C THR A 63 3.50 -17.54 -4.92
N LEU A 64 3.31 -16.33 -5.44
CA LEU A 64 4.18 -15.19 -5.16
C LEU A 64 4.13 -14.78 -3.69
N LEU A 65 2.96 -14.66 -3.09
CA LEU A 65 2.79 -14.29 -1.68
C LEU A 65 3.20 -15.39 -0.69
N SER A 66 3.32 -16.65 -1.12
CA SER A 66 3.90 -17.70 -0.28
C SER A 66 5.42 -17.56 -0.10
N ARG A 67 6.09 -16.80 -0.99
CA ARG A 67 7.53 -16.53 -0.89
C ARG A 67 7.78 -15.49 0.18
N ARG A 68 8.68 -15.80 1.12
CA ARG A 68 8.98 -14.93 2.27
C ARG A 68 9.40 -13.51 1.85
N VAL A 69 10.26 -13.39 0.83
CA VAL A 69 10.79 -12.09 0.38
C VAL A 69 9.71 -11.25 -0.31
N THR A 70 8.89 -11.87 -1.17
CA THR A 70 7.76 -11.22 -1.85
C THR A 70 6.65 -10.84 -0.88
N ALA A 71 6.36 -11.70 0.11
CA ALA A 71 5.43 -11.36 1.18
C ALA A 71 5.95 -10.17 2.01
N ALA A 72 7.23 -10.18 2.38
CA ALA A 72 7.84 -9.08 3.12
C ALA A 72 7.82 -7.76 2.33
N SER A 73 8.08 -7.80 1.01
CA SER A 73 7.98 -6.60 0.17
C SER A 73 6.54 -6.09 0.07
N ALA A 74 5.54 -6.98 -0.02
CA ALA A 74 4.13 -6.61 0.01
C ALA A 74 3.72 -5.96 1.36
N TRP A 75 4.15 -6.52 2.49
CA TRP A 75 3.92 -5.91 3.80
C TRP A 75 4.59 -4.54 3.94
N LEU A 76 5.84 -4.39 3.47
CA LEU A 76 6.54 -3.11 3.48
C LEU A 76 5.84 -2.07 2.58
N HIS A 77 5.30 -2.49 1.44
CA HIS A 77 4.48 -1.64 0.58
C HIS A 77 3.24 -1.10 1.32
N LEU A 78 2.49 -1.99 1.99
CA LEU A 78 1.33 -1.61 2.80
C LEU A 78 1.70 -0.67 3.95
N MET A 79 2.82 -0.94 4.64
CA MET A 79 3.33 -0.08 5.69
C MET A 79 3.69 1.32 5.18
N CYS A 80 4.29 1.44 3.98
CA CYS A 80 4.61 2.73 3.37
C CYS A 80 3.34 3.57 3.14
N ILE A 81 2.31 2.94 2.57
CA ILE A 81 1.03 3.59 2.28
C ILE A 81 0.32 3.99 3.59
N ASN A 82 0.24 3.07 4.56
CA ASN A 82 -0.40 3.34 5.85
C ASN A 82 0.30 4.46 6.61
N PHE A 83 1.64 4.49 6.61
CA PHE A 83 2.41 5.56 7.22
C PHE A 83 2.14 6.90 6.52
N PHE A 84 2.12 6.93 5.19
CA PHE A 84 1.84 8.12 4.41
C PHE A 84 0.44 8.68 4.70
N VAL A 85 -0.59 7.84 4.66
CA VAL A 85 -1.98 8.22 4.93
C VAL A 85 -2.15 8.66 6.38
N GLY A 86 -1.57 7.93 7.34
CA GLY A 86 -1.64 8.28 8.76
C GLY A 86 -0.96 9.61 9.08
N LYS A 87 0.20 9.88 8.47
CA LYS A 87 0.89 11.18 8.52
C LYS A 87 0.01 12.29 7.96
N HIS A 88 -0.58 12.08 6.78
CA HIS A 88 -1.46 13.07 6.14
C HIS A 88 -2.68 13.40 7.00
N ALA A 89 -3.39 12.37 7.48
CA ALA A 89 -4.56 12.51 8.34
C ALA A 89 -4.21 13.23 9.65
N THR A 90 -3.09 12.89 10.28
CA THR A 90 -2.66 13.53 11.54
C THR A 90 -2.37 15.01 11.36
N ILE A 91 -1.64 15.40 10.31
CA ILE A 91 -1.35 16.82 10.04
C ILE A 91 -2.64 17.60 9.77
N ARG A 92 -3.61 16.98 9.08
CA ARG A 92 -4.88 17.60 8.75
C ARG A 92 -5.79 17.76 9.97
N ALA A 93 -5.95 16.70 10.75
CA ALA A 93 -6.70 16.71 12.01
C ALA A 93 -6.17 17.77 13.00
N LEU A 94 -4.85 17.94 13.09
CA LEU A 94 -4.23 19.00 13.91
C LEU A 94 -4.53 20.42 13.44
N ARG A 95 -4.77 20.64 12.13
CA ARG A 95 -5.16 21.96 11.60
C ARG A 95 -6.64 22.24 11.82
N GLU A 96 -7.47 21.21 11.73
CA GLU A 96 -8.92 21.32 11.79
C GLU A 96 -9.47 21.13 13.22
N GLY A 97 -8.65 20.69 14.18
CA GLY A 97 -9.07 20.48 15.58
C GLY A 97 -9.91 19.21 15.79
N ILE A 98 -9.85 18.26 14.84
CA ILE A 98 -10.70 17.07 14.79
C ILE A 98 -9.98 15.87 15.43
N PRO A 99 -10.66 14.95 16.15
CA PRO A 99 -10.06 13.70 16.62
C PRO A 99 -9.53 12.85 15.45
N VAL A 100 -8.38 12.18 15.65
CA VAL A 100 -7.71 11.40 14.59
C VAL A 100 -7.48 9.93 14.93
N TRP A 101 -7.77 9.51 16.16
CA TRP A 101 -7.46 8.17 16.64
C TRP A 101 -8.20 7.08 15.84
N HIS A 102 -9.47 7.32 15.50
CA HIS A 102 -10.30 6.39 14.71
C HIS A 102 -9.83 6.31 13.26
N THR A 103 -9.42 7.46 12.70
CA THR A 103 -8.79 7.52 11.37
C THR A 103 -7.49 6.72 11.35
N LEU A 104 -6.62 6.87 12.35
CA LEU A 104 -5.37 6.13 12.44
C LEU A 104 -5.57 4.62 12.60
N ALA A 105 -6.53 4.20 13.43
CA ALA A 105 -6.88 2.79 13.61
C ALA A 105 -7.38 2.18 12.28
N LEU A 106 -8.26 2.87 11.57
CA LEU A 106 -8.80 2.40 10.29
C LEU A 106 -7.74 2.42 9.17
N THR A 107 -6.86 3.43 9.14
CA THR A 107 -5.73 3.46 8.20
C THR A 107 -4.77 2.30 8.41
N LEU A 108 -4.48 1.93 9.67
CA LEU A 108 -3.60 0.78 9.95
C LEU A 108 -4.18 -0.53 9.43
N LEU A 109 -5.49 -0.74 9.58
CA LEU A 109 -6.15 -1.99 9.22
C LEU A 109 -6.45 -2.11 7.73
N THR A 110 -6.86 -1.00 7.10
CA THR A 110 -7.50 -1.05 5.78
C THR A 110 -7.02 0.00 4.81
N GLY A 111 -6.16 0.95 5.19
CA GLY A 111 -5.72 2.06 4.32
C GLY A 111 -6.87 3.00 3.92
N PRO A 112 -7.54 2.80 2.76
CA PRO A 112 -8.70 3.57 2.27
C PRO A 112 -9.81 3.88 3.28
N LEU A 113 -10.26 2.94 4.14
CA LEU A 113 -11.39 3.25 5.04
C LEU A 113 -11.02 4.31 6.09
N GLY A 114 -9.73 4.42 6.43
CA GLY A 114 -9.26 5.51 7.29
C GLY A 114 -9.45 6.88 6.63
N LEU A 115 -9.18 7.00 5.33
CA LEU A 115 -9.43 8.25 4.60
C LEU A 115 -10.92 8.57 4.52
N CYS A 116 -11.77 7.58 4.23
CA CYS A 116 -13.23 7.75 4.23
C CYS A 116 -13.74 8.21 5.60
N SER A 117 -13.25 7.59 6.68
CA SER A 117 -13.60 7.97 8.05
C SER A 117 -13.20 9.41 8.37
N HIS A 118 -12.02 9.84 7.92
CA HIS A 118 -11.57 11.22 8.07
C HIS A 118 -12.51 12.20 7.34
N TRP A 119 -12.94 11.87 6.13
CA TRP A 119 -13.86 12.70 5.34
C TRP A 119 -15.24 12.79 5.99
N VAL A 120 -15.77 11.68 6.49
CA VAL A 120 -17.04 11.65 7.23
C VAL A 120 -16.96 12.52 8.48
N THR A 121 -15.86 12.40 9.25
CA THR A 121 -15.70 13.17 10.49
C THR A 121 -15.68 14.68 10.22
N ARG A 122 -15.05 15.10 9.12
CA ARG A 122 -15.04 16.50 8.66
C ARG A 122 -16.38 17.01 8.15
N ALA A 123 -17.26 16.13 7.68
CA ALA A 123 -18.58 16.52 7.22
C ALA A 123 -19.57 16.69 8.37
N VAL A 124 -19.31 16.04 9.50
CA VAL A 124 -20.20 16.00 10.67
C VAL A 124 -19.83 17.05 11.74
N LEU A 125 -18.53 17.39 11.87
CA LEU A 125 -17.99 18.37 12.83
C LEU A 125 -17.49 19.62 12.12
#